data_AF-A0A936CPG4-F1
#
_entry.id   AF-A0A936CPG4-F1
#
_cell.length_a   1.000
_cell.length_b   1.000
_cell.length_c   1.000
_cell.angle_alpha   90.00
_cell.angle_beta   90.00
_cell.angle_gamma   90.00
#
_symmetry.space_group_name_H-M   'P 1'
#
loop_
_entity.id
_entity.type
_entity.pdbx_description
1 polymer ?
#
loop_
_entity_poly.entity_id
_entity_poly.type
_entity_poly.pdbx_seq_one_letter_code
_entity_poly.pdbx_strand_id
1 'polypeptide(L)'
;MGEHELAISNLIRVVYLILSIPCWGYATAINTIVSKTIGRGRQRRVIQEVYHSSIVAFVTTFLISAPVLLFPEVLLHPFLGGEDLKIFQDSIFYFKLLLPIMLIYSVSTIFFNGVSGTGETRKGFYIQTLSTICYLIFVWFSIRNFATMGLPWAWGAEIIFWAVQLVLSWMVLRSGKWNFLKL
;
A
#
# COMPACT_ATOMS: atom_id res chain seq x y z
N MET A 1 9.25 -23.36 -3.36
CA MET A 1 9.99 -22.10 -3.22
C MET A 1 11.35 -22.47 -2.66
N GLY A 2 12.41 -22.20 -3.40
CA GLY A 2 13.79 -22.50 -2.97
C GLY A 2 14.29 -21.46 -1.96
N GLU A 3 15.26 -21.81 -1.12
CA GLU A 3 15.85 -20.91 -0.10
C GLU A 3 16.26 -19.55 -0.68
N HIS A 4 16.72 -19.54 -1.93
CA HIS A 4 17.12 -18.34 -2.68
C HIS A 4 15.96 -17.37 -2.95
N GLU A 5 14.79 -17.86 -3.38
CA GLU A 5 13.60 -17.01 -3.63
C GLU A 5 13.05 -16.43 -2.33
N LEU A 6 13.17 -17.18 -1.23
CA LEU A 6 12.72 -16.75 0.09
C LEU A 6 13.58 -15.63 0.64
N ALA A 7 14.91 -15.72 0.46
CA ALA A 7 15.86 -14.67 0.84
C ALA A 7 15.57 -13.36 0.10
N ILE A 8 15.41 -13.41 -1.23
CA ILE A 8 15.03 -12.25 -2.06
C ILE A 8 13.72 -11.64 -1.54
N SER A 9 12.69 -12.46 -1.31
CA SER A 9 11.40 -11.99 -0.81
C SER A 9 11.51 -11.27 0.54
N ASN A 10 12.26 -11.83 1.47
CA ASN A 10 12.45 -11.25 2.80
C ASN A 10 13.17 -9.90 2.73
N LEU A 11 14.21 -9.81 1.91
CA LEU A 11 14.99 -8.61 1.68
C LEU A 11 14.11 -7.48 1.10
N ILE A 12 13.32 -7.78 0.06
CA ILE A 12 12.37 -6.80 -0.50
C ILE A 12 11.34 -6.38 0.56
N ARG A 13 10.88 -7.32 1.39
CA ARG A 13 9.89 -7.04 2.45
C ARG A 13 10.43 -6.10 3.52
N VAL A 14 11.70 -6.23 3.92
CA VAL A 14 12.33 -5.30 4.87
C VAL A 14 12.39 -3.89 4.29
N VAL A 15 12.84 -3.75 3.03
CA VAL A 15 12.88 -2.46 2.34
C VAL A 15 11.47 -1.86 2.22
N TYR A 16 10.49 -2.69 1.86
CA TYR A 16 9.08 -2.30 1.78
C TYR A 16 8.57 -1.76 3.12
N LEU A 17 8.84 -2.45 4.22
CA LEU A 17 8.39 -2.04 5.55
C LEU A 17 9.01 -0.70 5.98
N ILE A 18 10.32 -0.52 5.79
CA ILE A 18 11.02 0.72 6.14
C ILE A 18 10.45 1.91 5.37
N LEU A 19 10.26 1.76 4.05
CA LEU A 19 9.70 2.80 3.19
C LEU A 19 8.21 3.07 3.47
N SER A 20 7.50 2.14 4.12
CA SER A 20 6.08 2.29 4.48
C SER A 20 5.84 3.07 5.77
N ILE A 21 6.86 3.26 6.63
CA ILE A 21 6.72 3.95 7.92
C ILE A 21 6.14 5.38 7.76
N PRO A 22 6.59 6.22 6.83
CA PRO A 22 6.01 7.55 6.63
C PRO A 22 4.54 7.48 6.19
N CYS A 23 4.18 6.50 5.36
CA CYS A 23 2.81 6.28 4.91
C CYS A 23 1.88 5.98 6.10
N TRP A 24 2.32 5.20 7.07
CA TRP A 24 1.54 4.94 8.30
C TRP A 24 1.34 6.20 9.14
N GLY A 25 2.33 7.11 9.16
CA GLY A 25 2.19 8.43 9.77
C GLY A 25 1.08 9.25 9.12
N TYR A 26 1.10 9.36 7.79
CA TYR A 26 0.05 10.06 7.03
C TYR A 26 -1.33 9.42 7.18
N ALA A 27 -1.38 8.10 7.19
CA ALA A 27 -2.60 7.31 7.39
C ALA A 27 -3.28 7.61 8.74
N THR A 28 -2.49 7.68 9.81
CA THR A 28 -2.99 8.03 11.15
C THR A 28 -3.43 9.50 11.22
N ALA A 29 -2.68 10.40 10.57
CA ALA A 29 -3.03 11.82 10.51
C ALA A 29 -4.36 12.04 9.78
N ILE A 30 -4.59 11.39 8.62
CA ILE A 30 -5.84 11.55 7.88
C ILE A 30 -7.04 11.02 8.66
N ASN A 31 -6.90 9.89 9.36
CA ASN A 31 -7.97 9.35 10.20
C ASN A 31 -8.44 10.40 11.24
N THR A 32 -7.47 11.07 11.89
CA THR A 32 -7.74 12.15 12.84
C THR A 32 -8.39 13.37 12.18
N ILE A 33 -7.89 13.80 11.02
CA ILE A 33 -8.43 14.94 10.26
C ILE A 33 -9.87 14.67 9.83
N VAL A 34 -10.16 13.46 9.32
CA VAL A 34 -11.51 13.06 8.90
C VAL A 34 -12.45 13.05 10.09
N SER A 35 -12.08 12.38 11.19
CA SER A 35 -12.88 12.32 12.42
C SER A 35 -13.20 13.72 12.96
N LYS A 36 -12.18 14.59 13.04
CA LYS A 36 -12.34 15.99 13.47
C LYS A 36 -13.22 16.81 12.52
N THR A 37 -13.12 16.58 11.22
CA THR A 37 -13.90 17.31 10.19
C THR A 37 -15.38 16.93 10.24
N ILE A 38 -15.68 15.66 10.48
CA ILE A 38 -17.04 15.15 10.68
C ILE A 38 -17.62 15.70 11.98
N GLY A 39 -16.85 15.70 13.08
CA GLY A 39 -17.28 16.28 14.36
C GLY A 39 -17.59 17.78 14.29
N ARG A 40 -17.02 18.51 13.32
CA ARG A 40 -17.32 19.92 13.03
C ARG A 40 -18.48 20.14 12.05
N GLY A 41 -19.18 19.09 11.64
CA GLY A 41 -20.29 19.15 10.67
C GLY A 41 -19.87 19.48 9.22
N ARG A 42 -18.56 19.43 8.89
CA ARG A 42 -18.03 19.80 7.56
C ARG A 42 -17.79 18.59 6.65
N GLN A 43 -18.74 17.67 6.60
CA GLN A 43 -18.61 16.37 5.94
C GLN A 43 -18.28 16.47 4.44
N ARG A 44 -18.82 17.48 3.74
CA ARG A 44 -18.52 17.73 2.32
C ARG A 44 -17.03 17.96 2.04
N ARG A 45 -16.25 18.42 3.03
CA ARG A 45 -14.81 18.69 2.87
C ARG A 45 -13.96 17.45 3.06
N VAL A 46 -14.48 16.38 3.66
CA VAL A 46 -13.66 15.20 4.00
C VAL A 46 -13.02 14.59 2.76
N ILE A 47 -13.74 14.48 1.64
CA ILE A 47 -13.16 13.95 0.40
C ILE A 47 -12.03 14.84 -0.14
N GLN A 48 -12.14 16.17 0.05
CA GLN A 48 -11.10 17.12 -0.34
C GLN A 48 -9.87 16.99 0.55
N GLU A 49 -10.06 16.86 1.88
CA GLU A 49 -8.98 16.64 2.84
C GLU A 49 -8.24 15.33 2.57
N VAL A 50 -8.97 14.24 2.29
CA VAL A 50 -8.39 12.93 1.92
C VAL A 50 -7.61 13.03 0.60
N TYR A 51 -8.17 13.70 -0.40
CA TYR A 51 -7.51 13.86 -1.70
C TYR A 51 -6.23 14.70 -1.60
N HIS A 52 -6.28 15.84 -0.91
CA HIS A 52 -5.10 16.67 -0.68
C HIS A 52 -4.02 15.92 0.11
N SER A 53 -4.41 15.23 1.18
CA SER A 53 -3.48 14.41 1.98
C SER A 53 -2.88 13.27 1.17
N SER A 54 -3.65 12.67 0.26
CA SER A 54 -3.18 11.64 -0.65
C SER A 54 -2.15 12.17 -1.64
N ILE A 55 -2.30 13.39 -2.15
CA ILE A 55 -1.29 14.02 -3.01
C ILE A 55 -0.01 14.29 -2.22
N VAL A 56 -0.13 14.85 -1.02
CA VAL A 56 1.03 15.14 -0.17
C VAL A 56 1.81 13.86 0.12
N ALA A 57 1.11 12.80 0.53
CA ALA A 57 1.77 11.53 0.79
C ALA A 57 2.32 10.87 -0.47
N PHE A 58 1.62 10.93 -1.61
CA PHE A 58 2.15 10.43 -2.88
C PHE A 58 3.47 11.14 -3.23
N VAL A 59 3.52 12.46 -3.11
CA VAL A 59 4.74 13.24 -3.39
C VAL A 59 5.85 12.89 -2.39
N THR A 60 5.54 12.81 -1.10
CA THR A 60 6.54 12.42 -0.08
C THR A 60 7.04 11.00 -0.31
N THR A 61 6.16 10.03 -0.55
CA THR A 61 6.53 8.65 -0.85
C THR A 61 7.35 8.60 -2.13
N PHE A 62 6.99 9.33 -3.19
CA PHE A 62 7.76 9.38 -4.42
C PHE A 62 9.16 9.97 -4.18
N LEU A 63 9.27 11.09 -3.46
CA LEU A 63 10.56 11.72 -3.16
C LEU A 63 11.49 10.84 -2.32
N ILE A 64 10.94 10.03 -1.40
CA ILE A 64 11.73 9.12 -0.55
C ILE A 64 12.06 7.82 -1.30
N SER A 65 11.07 7.21 -1.96
CA SER A 65 11.22 5.89 -2.58
C SER A 65 11.93 5.94 -3.94
N ALA A 66 11.76 7.01 -4.73
CA ALA A 66 12.40 7.12 -6.04
C ALA A 66 13.93 7.05 -5.98
N PRO A 67 14.66 7.84 -5.16
CA PRO A 67 16.11 7.75 -5.10
C PRO A 67 16.60 6.40 -4.56
N VAL A 68 15.89 5.83 -3.57
CA VAL A 68 16.23 4.54 -2.96
C VAL A 68 16.09 3.38 -3.95
N LEU A 69 15.06 3.41 -4.80
CA LEU A 69 14.73 2.33 -5.73
C LEU A 69 15.34 2.52 -7.14
N LEU A 70 15.71 3.75 -7.51
CA LEU A 70 16.46 4.04 -8.75
C LEU A 70 17.96 3.81 -8.60
N PHE A 71 18.52 4.04 -7.40
CA PHE A 71 19.93 3.76 -7.08
C PHE A 71 20.08 2.71 -5.97
N PRO A 72 19.54 1.49 -6.16
CA PRO A 72 19.64 0.45 -5.15
C PRO A 72 21.11 0.05 -4.92
N GLU A 73 21.95 0.09 -5.95
CA GLU A 73 23.37 -0.26 -5.84
C GLU A 73 24.18 0.65 -4.90
N VAL A 74 23.77 1.90 -4.70
CA VAL A 74 24.50 2.84 -3.83
C VAL A 74 23.93 2.84 -2.41
N LEU A 75 22.61 2.77 -2.28
CA LEU A 75 21.91 2.90 -1.00
C LEU A 75 21.66 1.56 -0.31
N LEU A 76 21.45 0.48 -1.05
CA LEU A 76 21.14 -0.85 -0.51
C LEU A 76 22.37 -1.75 -0.39
N HIS A 77 23.44 -1.52 -1.17
CA HIS A 77 24.70 -2.27 -1.07
C HIS A 77 25.37 -2.20 0.32
N PRO A 78 25.39 -1.07 1.05
CA PRO A 78 25.93 -1.02 2.41
C PRO A 78 25.09 -1.79 3.44
N PHE A 79 23.78 -1.92 3.21
CA PHE A 79 22.86 -2.63 4.11
C PHE A 79 22.74 -4.13 3.79
N LEU A 80 22.99 -4.53 2.53
CA LEU A 80 22.71 -5.88 2.02
C LEU A 80 23.92 -6.56 1.35
N GLY A 81 25.07 -5.90 1.24
CA GLY A 81 26.28 -6.45 0.59
C GLY A 81 26.93 -7.64 1.29
N GLY A 82 26.34 -8.14 2.38
CA GLY A 82 26.74 -9.38 3.05
C GLY A 82 26.01 -10.63 2.57
N GLU A 83 24.85 -10.49 1.90
CA GLU A 83 24.13 -11.62 1.29
C GLU A 83 24.57 -11.76 -0.17
N ASP A 84 24.92 -12.97 -0.58
CA ASP A 84 25.49 -13.35 -1.89
C ASP A 84 25.15 -12.36 -3.02
N LEU A 85 26.17 -11.75 -3.65
CA LEU A 85 26.04 -10.75 -4.73
C LEU A 85 25.01 -11.12 -5.82
N LYS A 86 24.78 -12.42 -6.04
CA LYS A 86 23.74 -12.94 -6.94
C LYS A 86 22.31 -12.62 -6.48
N ILE A 87 22.00 -12.78 -5.19
CA ILE A 87 20.70 -12.42 -4.59
C ILE A 87 20.44 -10.94 -4.80
N PHE A 88 21.46 -10.09 -4.59
CA PHE A 88 21.34 -8.66 -4.76
C PHE A 88 21.06 -8.27 -6.22
N GLN A 89 21.78 -8.85 -7.18
CA GLN A 89 21.56 -8.60 -8.60
C GLN A 89 20.15 -9.02 -9.06
N ASP A 90 19.68 -10.19 -8.62
CA ASP A 90 18.32 -10.65 -8.95
C ASP A 90 17.23 -9.80 -8.26
N SER A 91 17.54 -9.21 -7.10
CA SER A 91 16.63 -8.31 -6.37
C SER A 91 16.42 -6.95 -7.06
N ILE A 92 17.34 -6.49 -7.93
CA ILE A 92 17.24 -5.18 -8.61
C ILE A 92 15.96 -5.07 -9.44
N PHE A 93 15.56 -6.15 -10.12
CA PHE A 93 14.32 -6.18 -10.88
C PHE A 93 13.10 -5.95 -9.98
N TYR A 94 13.09 -6.56 -8.80
CA TYR A 94 12.00 -6.43 -7.84
C TYR A 94 11.97 -5.06 -7.15
N PHE A 95 13.11 -4.42 -6.92
CA PHE A 95 13.13 -3.04 -6.40
C PHE A 95 12.47 -2.04 -7.36
N LYS A 96 12.68 -2.21 -8.67
CA LYS A 96 11.97 -1.40 -9.68
C LYS A 96 10.47 -1.67 -9.68
N LEU A 97 10.05 -2.92 -9.45
CA LEU A 97 8.64 -3.31 -9.29
C LEU A 97 8.02 -2.74 -8.00
N LEU A 98 8.82 -2.57 -6.94
CA LEU A 98 8.37 -2.03 -5.67
C LEU A 98 7.92 -0.57 -5.76
N LEU A 99 8.51 0.21 -6.66
CA LEU A 99 8.21 1.64 -6.81
C LEU A 99 6.73 1.88 -7.17
N PRO A 100 6.17 1.30 -8.25
CA PRO A 100 4.75 1.47 -8.55
C PRO A 100 3.85 0.88 -7.46
N ILE A 101 4.26 -0.22 -6.79
CA ILE A 101 3.52 -0.79 -5.66
C ILE A 101 3.42 0.24 -4.53
N MET A 102 4.53 0.87 -4.15
CA MET A 102 4.60 1.87 -3.10
C MET A 102 3.75 3.12 -3.39
N LEU A 103 3.75 3.55 -4.64
CA LEU A 103 2.95 4.69 -5.07
C LEU A 103 1.45 4.42 -4.92
N ILE A 104 0.99 3.25 -5.36
CA ILE A 104 -0.41 2.84 -5.21
C ILE A 104 -0.71 2.65 -3.73
N TYR A 105 0.15 1.94 -2.99
CA TYR A 105 0.05 1.69 -1.56
C TYR A 105 -0.17 2.98 -0.74
N SER A 106 0.62 4.01 -0.99
CA SER A 106 0.56 5.30 -0.27
C SER A 106 -0.83 5.94 -0.41
N VAL A 107 -1.34 6.00 -1.64
CA VAL A 107 -2.67 6.55 -1.96
C VAL A 107 -3.76 5.66 -1.34
N SER A 108 -3.72 4.35 -1.59
CA SER A 108 -4.70 3.37 -1.09
C SER A 108 -4.85 3.41 0.43
N THR A 109 -3.73 3.52 1.14
CA THR A 109 -3.71 3.53 2.61
C THR A 109 -4.40 4.78 3.16
N ILE A 110 -4.24 5.93 2.50
CA ILE A 110 -4.85 7.20 2.92
C ILE A 110 -6.34 7.20 2.66
N PHE A 111 -6.77 6.72 1.50
CA PHE A 111 -8.19 6.58 1.21
C PHE A 111 -8.88 5.63 2.20
N PHE A 112 -8.26 4.48 2.48
CA PHE A 112 -8.77 3.52 3.44
C PHE A 112 -8.84 4.10 4.86
N ASN A 113 -7.79 4.77 5.32
CA ASN A 113 -7.79 5.41 6.64
C ASN A 113 -8.76 6.60 6.70
N GLY A 114 -9.00 7.27 5.58
CA GLY A 114 -10.08 8.25 5.44
C GLY A 114 -11.45 7.62 5.68
N VAL A 115 -11.74 6.45 5.10
CA VAL A 115 -12.96 5.69 5.37
C VAL A 115 -13.05 5.27 6.84
N SER A 116 -11.97 4.72 7.41
CA SER A 116 -11.92 4.32 8.82
C SER A 116 -12.15 5.51 9.76
N GLY A 117 -11.65 6.70 9.42
CA GLY A 117 -11.87 7.94 10.17
C GLY A 117 -13.33 8.44 10.14
N THR A 118 -14.18 7.90 9.25
CA THR A 118 -15.62 8.25 9.23
C THR A 118 -16.44 7.62 10.36
N GLY A 119 -15.86 6.64 11.08
CA GLY A 119 -16.58 5.87 12.10
C GLY A 119 -17.43 4.72 11.54
N GLU A 120 -17.50 4.57 10.22
CA GLU A 120 -18.21 3.48 9.55
C GLU A 120 -17.35 2.21 9.46
N THR A 121 -16.99 1.66 10.62
CA THR A 121 -16.12 0.48 10.74
C THR A 121 -16.63 -0.71 9.92
N ARG A 122 -17.97 -0.88 9.81
CA ARG A 122 -18.59 -1.92 8.98
C ARG A 122 -18.16 -1.83 7.51
N LYS A 123 -18.17 -0.62 6.93
CA LYS A 123 -17.74 -0.41 5.54
C LYS A 123 -16.24 -0.64 5.37
N GLY A 124 -15.43 -0.22 6.35
CA GLY A 124 -14.00 -0.54 6.39
C GLY A 124 -13.74 -2.05 6.38
N PHE A 125 -14.48 -2.81 7.19
CA PHE A 125 -14.42 -4.28 7.18
C PHE A 125 -14.83 -4.88 5.83
N TYR A 126 -15.91 -4.41 5.20
CA TYR A 126 -16.30 -4.89 3.87
C TYR A 126 -15.22 -4.63 2.81
N ILE A 127 -14.62 -3.44 2.81
CA ILE A 127 -13.51 -3.11 1.90
C ILE A 127 -12.35 -4.07 2.11
N GLN A 128 -11.96 -4.29 3.37
CA GLN A 128 -10.83 -5.15 3.71
C GLN A 128 -11.09 -6.61 3.34
N THR A 129 -12.26 -7.16 3.69
CA THR A 129 -12.66 -8.52 3.33
C THR A 129 -12.68 -8.73 1.82
N LEU A 130 -13.28 -7.81 1.06
CA LEU A 130 -13.36 -7.93 -0.40
C LEU A 130 -11.97 -7.83 -1.05
N SER A 131 -11.12 -6.92 -0.58
CA SER A 131 -9.74 -6.77 -1.07
C SER A 131 -8.93 -8.05 -0.80
N THR A 132 -9.07 -8.64 0.39
CA THR A 132 -8.42 -9.92 0.74
C THR A 132 -8.94 -11.08 -0.10
N ILE A 133 -10.24 -11.18 -0.35
CA ILE A 133 -10.80 -12.23 -1.23
C ILE A 133 -10.25 -12.10 -2.65
N CYS A 134 -10.23 -10.90 -3.22
CA CYS A 134 -9.65 -10.65 -4.55
C CYS A 134 -8.17 -11.04 -4.60
N TYR A 135 -7.39 -10.68 -3.57
CA TYR A 135 -6.00 -11.07 -3.43
C TYR A 135 -5.82 -12.59 -3.39
N LEU A 136 -6.60 -13.30 -2.57
CA LEU A 136 -6.53 -14.76 -2.45
C LEU A 136 -6.89 -15.46 -3.77
N ILE A 137 -7.92 -14.99 -4.48
CA ILE A 137 -8.29 -15.52 -5.79
C ILE A 137 -7.14 -15.33 -6.79
N PHE A 138 -6.53 -14.15 -6.80
CA PHE A 138 -5.42 -13.85 -7.71
C PHE A 138 -4.18 -14.70 -7.41
N VAL A 139 -3.79 -14.81 -6.14
CA VAL A 139 -2.67 -15.67 -5.72
C VAL A 139 -2.95 -17.13 -6.04
N TRP A 140 -4.16 -17.63 -5.78
CA TRP A 140 -4.56 -19.00 -6.12
C TRP A 140 -4.49 -19.25 -7.63
N PHE A 141 -4.99 -18.31 -8.45
CA PHE A 141 -4.91 -18.39 -9.90
C PHE A 141 -3.46 -18.37 -10.40
N SER A 142 -2.62 -17.52 -9.81
CA SER A 142 -1.20 -17.40 -10.15
C SER A 142 -0.43 -18.69 -9.82
N ILE A 143 -0.65 -19.28 -8.65
CA ILE A 143 0.01 -20.52 -8.23
C ILE A 143 -0.39 -21.68 -9.16
N ARG A 144 -1.67 -21.74 -9.56
CA ARG A 144 -2.20 -22.82 -10.39
C ARG A 144 -1.72 -22.77 -11.85
N ASN A 145 -1.57 -21.58 -12.43
CA ASN A 145 -1.20 -21.42 -13.83
C ASN A 145 0.30 -21.17 -14.07
N PHE A 146 1.01 -20.59 -13.11
CA PHE A 146 2.40 -20.13 -13.28
C PHE A 146 3.32 -20.62 -12.15
N ALA A 147 3.32 -21.94 -11.93
CA ALA A 147 4.06 -22.62 -10.84
C ALA A 147 5.58 -22.34 -10.79
N THR A 148 6.17 -21.76 -11.85
CA THR A 148 7.62 -21.54 -12.00
C THR A 148 8.08 -20.07 -11.95
N MET A 149 7.18 -19.07 -11.93
CA MET A 149 7.54 -17.64 -11.81
C MET A 149 6.89 -17.01 -10.58
N GLY A 150 6.93 -17.70 -9.43
CA GLY A 150 6.11 -17.37 -8.27
C GLY A 150 6.36 -15.98 -7.67
N LEU A 151 7.61 -15.51 -7.65
CA LEU A 151 7.96 -14.31 -6.91
C LEU A 151 7.46 -12.99 -7.55
N PRO A 152 7.63 -12.73 -8.88
CA PRO A 152 7.09 -11.53 -9.50
C PRO A 152 5.57 -11.45 -9.45
N TRP A 153 4.89 -12.60 -9.64
CA TRP A 153 3.43 -12.64 -9.58
C TRP A 153 2.87 -12.46 -8.16
N ALA A 154 3.59 -12.95 -7.14
CA ALA A 154 3.23 -12.70 -5.74
C ALA A 154 3.30 -11.21 -5.41
N TRP A 155 4.35 -10.50 -5.86
CA TRP A 155 4.43 -9.05 -5.71
C TRP A 155 3.43 -8.30 -6.60
N GLY A 156 3.08 -8.84 -7.78
CA GLY A 156 2.00 -8.31 -8.61
C GLY A 156 0.63 -8.39 -7.92
N ALA A 157 0.41 -9.38 -7.06
CA ALA A 157 -0.82 -9.51 -6.27
C ALA A 157 -1.03 -8.33 -5.30
N GLU A 158 0.06 -7.75 -4.78
CA GLU A 158 0.00 -6.54 -3.93
C GLU A 158 -0.61 -5.36 -4.70
N ILE A 159 -0.23 -5.18 -5.97
CA ILE A 159 -0.80 -4.11 -6.82
C ILE A 159 -2.32 -4.22 -6.88
N ILE A 160 -2.83 -5.44 -7.06
CA ILE A 160 -4.27 -5.71 -7.15
C ILE A 160 -4.94 -5.44 -5.81
N PHE A 161 -4.35 -5.90 -4.71
CA PHE A 161 -4.86 -5.64 -3.37
C PHE A 161 -5.01 -4.13 -3.11
N TRP A 162 -3.93 -3.36 -3.34
CA TRP A 162 -3.95 -1.91 -3.12
C TRP A 162 -4.88 -1.19 -4.09
N ALA A 163 -4.96 -1.61 -5.36
CA ALA A 163 -5.87 -1.04 -6.35
C ALA A 163 -7.34 -1.27 -5.99
N VAL A 164 -7.71 -2.50 -5.61
CA VAL A 164 -9.08 -2.83 -5.17
C VAL A 164 -9.43 -2.04 -3.92
N GLN A 165 -8.51 -1.99 -2.94
CA GLN A 165 -8.72 -1.23 -1.71
C GLN A 165 -8.91 0.27 -1.99
N LEU A 166 -8.15 0.84 -2.93
CA LEU A 166 -8.30 2.24 -3.35
C LEU A 166 -9.66 2.51 -3.98
N VAL A 167 -10.06 1.69 -4.97
CA VAL A 167 -11.31 1.87 -5.70
C VAL A 167 -12.50 1.78 -4.74
N LEU A 168 -12.54 0.75 -3.89
CA LEU A 168 -13.62 0.56 -2.93
C LEU A 168 -13.66 1.69 -1.90
N SER A 169 -12.50 2.11 -1.38
CA SER A 169 -12.42 3.23 -0.42
C SER A 169 -12.88 4.54 -1.05
N TRP A 170 -12.49 4.80 -2.30
CA TRP A 170 -12.92 5.97 -3.05
C TRP A 170 -14.44 5.96 -3.31
N MET A 171 -15.01 4.81 -3.70
CA MET A 171 -16.46 4.66 -3.90
C MET A 171 -17.24 4.94 -2.61
N VAL A 172 -16.77 4.43 -1.47
CA VAL A 172 -17.40 4.66 -0.16
C VAL A 172 -17.35 6.13 0.24
N LEU A 173 -16.19 6.78 0.07
CA LEU A 173 -16.07 8.21 0.37
C LEU A 173 -16.94 9.06 -0.56
N ARG A 174 -16.97 8.74 -1.86
CA ARG A 174 -17.78 9.47 -2.85
C ARG A 174 -19.29 9.28 -2.64
N SER A 175 -19.72 8.13 -2.13
CA SER A 175 -21.13 7.82 -1.88
C SER A 175 -21.79 8.82 -0.92
N GLY A 176 -21.03 9.45 -0.01
CA GLY A 176 -21.53 10.47 0.93
C GLY A 176 -22.59 9.99 1.93
N LYS A 177 -23.11 8.77 1.77
CA LYS A 177 -24.05 8.09 2.67
C LYS A 177 -23.29 7.49 3.85
N TRP A 178 -22.74 8.34 4.70
CA TRP A 178 -22.00 7.91 5.87
C TRP A 178 -23.03 7.83 6.98
N ASN A 179 -23.31 6.63 7.49
CA ASN A 179 -24.19 6.53 8.65
C ASN A 179 -23.41 7.16 9.80
N PHE A 180 -23.83 8.36 10.19
CA PHE A 180 -23.23 9.02 11.33
C PHE A 180 -23.42 8.13 12.54
N LEU A 181 -22.37 8.03 13.36
CA LEU A 181 -22.54 7.71 14.77
C LEU A 181 -23.64 8.64 15.30
N LYS A 182 -24.86 8.11 15.41
CA LYS A 182 -25.83 8.60 16.38
C LYS A 182 -25.22 8.26 17.73
N LEU A 183 -24.38 9.15 18.24
CA LEU A 183 -24.08 9.23 19.66
C LEU A 183 -25.38 9.53 20.40
#